data_AF-A0A8C7J3A9-F1
#
_entry.id   AF-A0A8C7J3A9-F1
#
_cell.length_a   1.000
_cell.length_b   1.000
_cell.length_c   1.000
_cell.angle_alpha   90.00
_cell.angle_beta   90.00
_cell.angle_gamma   90.00
#
_symmetry.space_group_name_H-M   'P 1'
#
loop_
_entity.id
_entity.type
_entity.pdbx_description
1 polymer ?
#
loop_
_entity_poly.entity_id
_entity_poly.type
_entity_poly.pdbx_seq_one_letter_code
_entity_poly.pdbx_strand_id
1 'polypeptide(L)'
;SLRISQSLPMCEVQQVKELTLVSNISLAEQNLQLQPSLDLQKNQLTSRYRHLQELYDNYQLRKSTLCNSSLDILLALLQAEGAKIEEETENMADSFLDGELPLDCFIDDYQRRRHLAHVRRVKIDKLRELVLKGLTRPQQTPTQPSRPQDFPSTNGAFSPQSTRAAPPPFPQQSGLSYQVAPYPAMPFPSQDPPGYPSSPYIPQPYPQAPQQHPTSPCLPPRTGFIMQ
;
A
#
# COMPACT_ATOMS: atom_id res chain seq x y z
N SER A 1 -52.90 -52.89 -23.33
CA SER A 1 -51.84 -52.11 -24.00
C SER A 1 -51.21 -51.00 -23.15
N LEU A 2 -51.94 -50.20 -22.36
CA LEU A 2 -51.36 -49.01 -21.69
C LEU A 2 -50.19 -49.25 -20.71
N ARG A 3 -50.11 -50.41 -20.05
CA ARG A 3 -49.02 -50.70 -19.09
C ARG A 3 -47.66 -50.96 -19.74
N ILE A 4 -47.65 -51.49 -20.97
CA ILE A 4 -46.42 -51.80 -21.72
C ILE A 4 -45.87 -50.51 -22.36
N SER A 5 -46.73 -49.55 -22.69
CA SER A 5 -46.33 -48.24 -23.23
C SER A 5 -45.71 -47.31 -22.18
N GLN A 6 -46.05 -47.46 -20.88
CA GLN A 6 -45.47 -46.63 -19.80
C GLN A 6 -44.18 -47.22 -19.21
N SER A 7 -43.90 -48.52 -19.40
CA SER A 7 -42.68 -49.15 -18.87
C SER A 7 -41.42 -48.77 -19.67
N LEU A 8 -41.55 -48.49 -20.96
CA LEU A 8 -40.45 -48.06 -21.83
C LEU A 8 -39.86 -46.69 -21.44
N PRO A 9 -40.65 -45.60 -21.31
CA PRO A 9 -40.11 -44.30 -20.89
C PRO A 9 -39.59 -44.32 -19.45
N MET A 10 -40.17 -45.14 -18.57
CA MET A 10 -39.67 -45.32 -17.20
C MET A 10 -38.31 -46.02 -17.20
N CYS A 11 -38.12 -47.01 -18.06
CA CYS A 11 -36.83 -47.70 -18.24
C CYS A 11 -35.77 -46.77 -18.85
N GLU A 12 -36.15 -45.92 -19.82
CA GLU A 12 -35.26 -44.92 -20.42
C GLU A 12 -34.80 -43.86 -19.40
N VAL A 13 -35.73 -43.33 -18.60
CA VAL A 13 -35.40 -42.40 -17.51
C VAL A 13 -34.48 -43.06 -16.48
N GLN A 14 -34.72 -44.34 -16.14
CA GLN A 14 -33.87 -45.10 -15.23
C GLN A 14 -32.46 -45.31 -15.82
N GLN A 15 -32.34 -45.59 -17.11
CA GLN A 15 -31.07 -45.75 -17.80
C GLN A 15 -30.29 -44.42 -17.87
N VAL A 16 -30.95 -43.31 -18.18
CA VAL A 16 -30.34 -41.97 -18.19
C VAL A 16 -29.89 -41.57 -16.78
N LYS A 17 -30.67 -41.89 -15.75
CA LYS A 17 -30.31 -41.67 -14.35
C LYS A 17 -29.04 -42.44 -13.98
N GLU A 18 -28.97 -43.71 -14.34
CA GLU A 18 -27.79 -44.55 -14.08
C GLU A 18 -26.55 -44.03 -14.81
N LEU A 19 -26.68 -43.67 -16.10
CA LEU A 19 -25.61 -43.07 -16.88
C LEU A 19 -25.11 -41.75 -16.26
N THR A 20 -26.04 -40.90 -15.83
CA THR A 20 -25.72 -39.61 -15.19
C THR A 20 -25.05 -39.81 -13.83
N LEU A 21 -25.50 -40.79 -13.04
CA LEU A 21 -24.87 -41.14 -11.77
C LEU A 21 -23.44 -41.62 -11.98
N VAL A 22 -23.21 -42.53 -12.93
CA VAL A 22 -21.87 -43.02 -13.25
C VAL A 22 -20.97 -41.88 -13.72
N SER A 23 -21.48 -40.98 -14.57
CA SER A 23 -20.74 -39.78 -15.00
C SER A 23 -20.40 -38.85 -13.84
N ASN A 24 -21.36 -38.58 -12.94
CA ASN A 24 -21.14 -37.73 -11.78
C ASN A 24 -20.13 -38.33 -10.81
N ILE A 25 -20.20 -39.64 -10.56
CA ILE A 25 -19.22 -40.37 -9.73
C ILE A 25 -17.82 -40.25 -10.35
N SER A 26 -17.69 -40.52 -11.66
CA SER A 26 -16.41 -40.40 -12.36
C SER A 26 -15.82 -38.99 -12.25
N LEU A 27 -16.65 -37.95 -12.41
CA LEU A 27 -16.22 -36.56 -12.24
C LEU A 27 -15.84 -36.24 -10.79
N ALA A 28 -16.59 -36.75 -9.81
CA ALA A 28 -16.28 -36.56 -8.40
C ALA A 28 -14.96 -37.24 -8.02
N GLU A 29 -14.71 -38.45 -8.51
CA GLU A 29 -13.43 -39.16 -8.34
C GLU A 29 -12.27 -38.38 -8.98
N GLN A 30 -12.45 -37.88 -10.20
CA GLN A 30 -11.44 -37.05 -10.86
C GLN A 30 -11.15 -35.75 -10.07
N ASN A 31 -12.19 -35.08 -9.59
CA ASN A 31 -12.05 -33.87 -8.77
C ASN A 31 -11.29 -34.17 -7.46
N LEU A 32 -11.61 -35.29 -6.79
CA LEU A 32 -10.90 -35.74 -5.59
C LEU A 32 -9.41 -36.03 -5.87
N GLN A 33 -9.09 -36.58 -7.05
CA GLN A 33 -7.70 -36.83 -7.46
C GLN A 33 -6.90 -35.53 -7.71
N LEU A 34 -7.55 -34.45 -8.13
CA LEU A 34 -6.89 -33.16 -8.36
C LEU A 34 -6.57 -32.40 -7.07
N GLN A 35 -7.41 -32.59 -6.04
CA GLN A 35 -7.27 -31.92 -4.74
C GLN A 35 -5.86 -31.99 -4.13
N PRO A 36 -5.17 -33.14 -4.02
CA PRO A 36 -3.83 -33.19 -3.43
C PRO A 36 -2.80 -32.38 -4.22
N SER A 37 -2.90 -32.36 -5.55
CA SER A 37 -2.00 -31.56 -6.40
C SER A 37 -2.23 -30.06 -6.21
N LEU A 38 -3.50 -29.64 -6.15
CA LEU A 38 -3.86 -28.24 -5.91
C LEU A 38 -3.44 -27.79 -4.51
N ASP A 39 -3.65 -28.62 -3.50
CA ASP A 39 -3.22 -28.33 -2.13
C ASP A 39 -1.69 -28.23 -2.03
N LEU A 40 -0.95 -29.12 -2.70
CA LEU A 40 0.50 -29.02 -2.77
C LEU A 40 0.95 -27.69 -3.41
N GLN A 41 0.40 -27.33 -4.57
CA GLN A 41 0.76 -26.09 -5.27
C GLN A 41 0.39 -24.85 -4.44
N LYS A 42 -0.79 -24.84 -3.82
CA LYS A 42 -1.22 -23.78 -2.89
C LYS A 42 -0.26 -23.65 -1.72
N ASN A 43 0.15 -24.76 -1.11
CA ASN A 43 1.10 -24.77 0.00
C ASN A 43 2.47 -24.25 -0.43
N GLN A 44 2.97 -24.66 -1.60
CA GLN A 44 4.23 -24.15 -2.17
C GLN A 44 4.16 -22.65 -2.44
N LEU A 45 3.07 -22.16 -3.03
CA LEU A 45 2.86 -20.74 -3.30
C LEU A 45 2.82 -19.93 -2.00
N THR A 46 2.06 -20.42 -1.02
CA THR A 46 1.95 -19.79 0.31
C THR A 46 3.31 -19.74 1.01
N SER A 47 4.09 -20.83 0.92
CA SER A 47 5.45 -20.89 1.48
C SER A 47 6.38 -19.88 0.81
N ARG A 48 6.35 -19.75 -0.53
CA ARG A 48 7.15 -18.75 -1.26
C ARG A 48 6.76 -17.33 -0.89
N TYR A 49 5.46 -17.02 -0.79
CA TYR A 49 5.02 -15.70 -0.36
C TYR A 49 5.43 -15.38 1.07
N ARG A 50 5.34 -16.35 1.99
CA ARG A 50 5.81 -16.17 3.37
C ARG A 50 7.31 -15.88 3.41
N HIS A 51 8.09 -16.65 2.67
CA HIS A 51 9.53 -16.43 2.60
C HIS A 51 9.89 -15.07 2.00
N LEU A 52 9.19 -14.64 0.95
CA LEU A 52 9.35 -13.31 0.37
C LEU A 52 9.01 -12.21 1.38
N GLN A 53 7.93 -12.39 2.15
CA GLN A 53 7.53 -11.46 3.20
C GLN A 53 8.62 -11.35 4.28
N GLU A 54 9.16 -12.48 4.76
CA GLU A 54 10.28 -12.51 5.71
C GLU A 54 11.51 -11.77 5.16
N LEU A 55 11.87 -11.98 3.89
CA LEU A 55 12.98 -11.27 3.25
C LEU A 55 12.72 -9.76 3.17
N TYR A 56 11.49 -9.37 2.82
CA TYR A 56 11.10 -7.97 2.75
C TYR A 56 11.16 -7.29 4.12
N ASP A 57 10.67 -7.94 5.17
CA ASP A 57 10.69 -7.40 6.54
C ASP A 57 12.13 -7.27 7.06
N ASN A 58 12.97 -8.28 6.81
CA ASN A 58 14.41 -8.22 7.12
C ASN A 58 15.11 -7.09 6.35
N TYR A 59 14.78 -6.91 5.07
CA TYR A 59 15.32 -5.81 4.27
C TYR A 59 14.90 -4.45 4.84
N GLN A 60 13.62 -4.25 5.18
CA GLN A 60 13.15 -2.98 5.73
C GLN A 60 13.79 -2.67 7.08
N LEU A 61 13.94 -3.68 7.96
CA LEU A 61 14.63 -3.54 9.23
C LEU A 61 16.10 -3.15 9.04
N ARG A 62 16.81 -3.82 8.12
CA ARG A 62 18.21 -3.50 7.82
C ARG A 62 18.34 -2.12 7.18
N LYS A 63 17.40 -1.73 6.34
CA LYS A 63 17.38 -0.40 5.70
C LYS A 63 17.15 0.70 6.72
N SER A 64 16.20 0.53 7.65
CA SER A 64 15.91 1.55 8.67
C SER A 64 17.07 1.69 9.65
N THR A 65 17.64 0.56 10.11
CA THR A 65 18.80 0.57 11.00
C THR A 65 19.99 1.25 10.33
N LEU A 66 20.33 0.89 9.09
CA LEU A 66 21.46 1.50 8.38
C LEU A 66 21.24 3.00 8.10
N CYS A 67 20.05 3.39 7.62
CA CYS A 67 19.76 4.78 7.28
C CYS A 67 19.77 5.69 8.52
N ASN A 68 19.14 5.25 9.60
CA ASN A 68 19.06 6.04 10.83
C ASN A 68 20.42 6.09 11.54
N SER A 69 21.03 4.93 11.78
CA SER A 69 22.32 4.88 12.48
C SER A 69 23.43 5.62 11.73
N SER A 70 23.49 5.51 10.40
CA SER A 70 24.49 6.23 9.61
C SER A 70 24.33 7.75 9.71
N LEU A 71 23.09 8.25 9.75
CA LEU A 71 22.81 9.67 9.82
C LEU A 71 23.05 10.23 11.22
N ASP A 72 22.70 9.45 12.25
CA ASP A 72 22.99 9.76 13.66
C ASP A 72 24.50 9.83 13.92
N ILE A 73 25.27 8.86 13.40
CA ILE A 73 26.74 8.86 13.50
C ILE A 73 27.32 10.09 12.80
N LEU A 74 26.86 10.39 11.57
CA LEU A 74 27.34 11.56 10.84
C LEU A 74 27.04 12.87 11.59
N LEU A 75 25.85 12.96 12.20
CA LEU A 75 25.46 14.11 13.01
C LEU A 75 26.38 14.26 14.23
N ALA A 76 26.65 13.17 14.95
CA ALA A 76 27.54 13.19 16.10
C ALA A 76 28.97 13.61 15.72
N LEU A 77 29.50 13.08 14.61
CA LEU A 77 30.82 13.47 14.09
C LEU A 77 30.87 14.94 13.70
N LEU A 78 29.84 15.44 13.02
CA LEU A 78 29.76 16.84 12.61
C LEU A 78 29.63 17.78 13.82
N GLN A 79 28.92 17.36 14.87
CA GLN A 79 28.84 18.10 16.14
C GLN A 79 30.19 18.16 16.85
N ALA A 80 30.94 17.06 16.91
CA ALA A 80 32.28 17.04 17.50
C ALA A 80 33.23 17.98 16.74
N GLU A 81 33.21 17.92 15.40
CA GLU A 81 33.94 18.84 14.53
C GLU A 81 33.47 20.29 14.65
N GLY A 82 32.18 20.52 14.88
CA GLY A 82 31.60 21.83 15.16
C GLY A 82 32.10 22.41 16.49
N ALA A 83 32.10 21.61 17.55
CA ALA A 83 32.62 22.01 18.86
C ALA A 83 34.12 22.31 18.79
N LYS A 84 34.90 21.46 18.10
CA LYS A 84 36.34 21.67 17.90
C LYS A 84 36.66 23.00 17.24
N ILE A 85 35.96 23.36 16.16
CA ILE A 85 36.22 24.64 15.47
C ILE A 85 35.76 25.85 16.31
N GLU A 86 34.71 25.69 17.13
CA GLU A 86 34.29 26.74 18.07
C GLU A 86 35.38 26.99 19.13
N GLU A 87 35.90 25.92 19.74
CA GLU A 87 37.02 25.98 20.69
C GLU A 87 38.29 26.58 20.03
N GLU A 88 38.63 26.16 18.81
CA GLU A 88 39.77 26.73 18.08
C GLU A 88 39.62 28.24 17.86
N THR A 89 38.40 28.72 17.54
CA THR A 89 38.16 30.16 17.39
C THR A 89 38.20 30.91 18.72
N GLU A 90 37.78 30.29 19.81
CA GLU A 90 37.86 30.87 21.16
C GLU A 90 39.32 30.99 21.61
N ASN A 91 40.10 29.91 21.51
CA ASN A 91 41.54 29.91 21.82
C ASN A 91 42.32 30.94 20.98
N MET A 92 41.96 31.12 19.69
CA MET A 92 42.55 32.15 18.85
C MET A 92 42.20 33.57 19.31
N ALA A 93 40.97 33.79 19.76
CA ALA A 93 40.55 35.08 20.30
C ALA A 93 41.31 35.40 21.60
N ASP A 94 41.43 34.43 22.50
CA ASP A 94 42.17 34.58 23.75
C ASP A 94 43.65 34.88 23.48
N SER A 95 44.30 34.11 22.60
CA SER A 95 45.70 34.34 22.22
C SER A 95 45.94 35.73 21.62
N PHE A 96 44.95 36.27 20.88
CA PHE A 96 45.02 37.64 20.36
C PHE A 96 44.88 38.68 21.47
N LEU A 97 43.95 38.48 22.42
CA LEU A 97 43.76 39.38 23.56
C LEU A 97 44.97 39.40 24.52
N ASP A 98 45.67 38.27 24.62
CA ASP A 98 46.91 38.14 25.40
C ASP A 98 48.13 38.75 24.68
N GLY A 99 47.99 39.13 23.40
CA GLY A 99 49.06 39.72 22.59
C GLY A 99 50.04 38.72 21.98
N GLU A 100 49.76 37.41 22.08
CA GLU A 100 50.57 36.32 21.52
C GLU A 100 50.38 36.16 20.00
N LEU A 101 49.33 36.78 19.42
CA LEU A 101 49.00 36.70 18.00
C LEU A 101 48.93 38.10 17.36
N PRO A 102 49.72 38.38 16.29
CA PRO A 102 49.63 39.65 15.56
C PRO A 102 48.28 39.86 14.86
N LEU A 103 47.85 41.13 14.77
CA LEU A 103 46.56 41.51 14.16
C LEU A 103 46.39 40.99 12.73
N ASP A 104 47.41 41.20 11.88
CA ASP A 104 47.33 40.81 10.46
C ASP A 104 47.15 39.30 10.28
N CYS A 105 47.75 38.49 11.16
CA CYS A 105 47.57 37.03 11.17
C CYS A 105 46.20 36.63 11.74
N PHE A 106 45.70 37.36 12.74
CA PHE A 106 44.42 37.07 13.39
C PHE A 106 43.23 37.26 12.44
N ILE A 107 43.15 38.39 11.73
CA ILE A 107 41.96 38.77 10.96
C ILE A 107 41.59 37.70 9.94
N ASP A 108 42.52 37.29 9.08
CA ASP A 108 42.22 36.37 7.98
C ASP A 108 41.87 34.96 8.49
N ASP A 109 42.65 34.42 9.43
CA ASP A 109 42.45 33.07 9.93
C ASP A 109 41.24 32.96 10.87
N TYR A 110 41.02 33.96 11.73
CA TYR A 110 39.84 34.00 12.60
C TYR A 110 38.57 34.10 11.77
N GLN A 111 38.50 35.02 10.80
CA GLN A 111 37.31 35.14 9.94
C GLN A 111 37.03 33.85 9.18
N ARG A 112 38.06 33.19 8.62
CA ARG A 112 37.92 31.91 7.91
C ARG A 112 37.35 30.82 8.82
N ARG A 113 37.92 30.65 10.02
CA ARG A 113 37.48 29.61 10.97
C ARG A 113 36.12 29.92 11.57
N ARG A 114 35.84 31.19 11.89
CA ARG A 114 34.54 31.64 12.41
C ARG A 114 33.42 31.43 11.39
N HIS A 115 33.69 31.75 10.12
CA HIS A 115 32.78 31.42 9.02
C HIS A 115 32.53 29.91 8.92
N LEU A 116 33.59 29.08 8.98
CA LEU A 116 33.44 27.63 8.97
C LEU A 116 32.60 27.11 10.15
N ALA A 117 32.79 27.65 11.36
CA ALA A 117 31.98 27.32 12.53
C ALA A 117 30.49 27.63 12.29
N HIS A 118 30.16 28.79 11.74
CA HIS A 118 28.78 29.15 11.39
C HIS A 118 28.18 28.22 10.32
N VAL A 119 28.94 27.91 9.28
CA VAL A 119 28.51 26.96 8.23
C VAL A 119 28.24 25.59 8.84
N ARG A 120 29.13 25.09 9.71
CA ARG A 120 28.95 23.81 10.40
C ARG A 120 27.71 23.83 11.30
N ARG A 121 27.45 24.91 12.05
CA ARG A 121 26.24 25.06 12.88
C ARG A 121 24.96 24.93 12.07
N VAL A 122 24.87 25.63 10.93
CA VAL A 122 23.70 25.50 10.03
C VAL A 122 23.58 24.09 9.47
N LYS A 123 24.69 23.45 9.08
CA LYS A 123 24.69 22.06 8.59
C LYS A 123 24.22 21.07 9.66
N ILE A 124 24.63 21.25 10.91
CA ILE A 124 24.17 20.45 12.05
C ILE A 124 22.65 20.57 12.21
N ASP A 125 22.12 21.79 12.17
CA ASP A 125 20.67 22.01 12.32
C ASP A 125 19.88 21.38 11.17
N LYS A 126 20.38 21.49 9.93
CA LYS A 126 19.76 20.84 8.77
C LYS A 126 19.86 19.31 8.82
N LEU A 127 20.98 18.78 9.27
CA LEU A 127 21.14 17.34 9.43
C LEU A 127 20.22 16.79 10.53
N ARG A 128 20.07 17.51 11.65
CA ARG A 128 19.09 17.20 12.71
C ARG A 128 17.66 17.14 12.18
N GLU A 129 17.26 18.11 11.35
CA GLU A 129 15.94 18.08 10.71
C GLU A 129 15.75 16.84 9.83
N LEU A 130 16.79 16.42 9.09
CA LEU A 130 16.74 15.24 8.22
C LEU A 130 16.66 13.93 9.01
N VAL A 131 17.41 13.81 10.11
CA VAL A 131 17.30 12.68 11.04
C VAL A 131 15.87 12.56 11.57
N LEU A 132 15.28 13.66 12.02
CA LEU A 132 13.92 13.66 12.56
C LEU A 132 12.85 13.36 11.49
N LYS A 133 13.01 13.87 10.27
CA LYS A 133 12.11 13.61 9.13
C LYS A 133 12.26 12.19 8.56
N GLY A 134 13.44 11.58 8.68
CA GLY A 134 13.69 10.19 8.31
C GLY A 134 12.83 9.19 9.09
N LEU A 135 12.50 9.51 10.35
CA LEU A 135 11.57 8.74 11.17
C LEU A 135 10.09 8.90 10.74
N THR A 136 9.72 9.98 10.04
CA THR A 136 8.33 10.34 9.73
C THR A 136 7.91 10.08 8.29
N ARG A 137 8.67 9.28 7.51
CA ARG A 137 8.19 8.88 6.18
C ARG A 137 6.96 7.98 6.33
N PRO A 138 5.77 8.39 5.82
CA PRO A 138 4.59 7.54 5.89
C PRO A 138 4.88 6.26 5.13
N GLN A 139 4.79 5.14 5.82
CA GLN A 139 4.73 3.83 5.20
C GLN A 139 3.50 3.85 4.30
N GLN A 140 3.72 3.85 2.98
CA GLN A 140 2.64 3.65 2.02
C GLN A 140 2.06 2.27 2.29
N THR A 141 0.91 2.24 2.97
CA THR A 141 0.09 1.04 3.11
C THR A 141 -0.40 0.67 1.71
N PRO A 142 -0.21 -0.59 1.25
CA PRO A 142 -0.82 -1.03 0.01
C PRO A 142 -2.34 -0.95 0.18
N THR A 143 -2.98 -0.11 -0.62
CA THR A 143 -4.42 0.05 -0.66
C THR A 143 -5.03 -1.29 -1.07
N GLN A 144 -5.78 -1.93 -0.18
CA GLN A 144 -6.63 -3.05 -0.57
C GLN A 144 -7.69 -2.55 -1.57
N PRO A 145 -7.96 -3.26 -2.67
CA PRO A 145 -9.02 -2.89 -3.60
C PRO A 145 -10.39 -3.07 -2.93
N SER A 146 -11.12 -1.97 -2.81
CA SER A 146 -12.50 -1.94 -2.33
C SER A 146 -13.42 -2.70 -3.27
N ARG A 147 -14.24 -3.59 -2.70
CA ARG A 147 -15.31 -4.32 -3.40
C ARG A 147 -16.45 -3.34 -3.76
N PRO A 148 -17.08 -3.43 -4.95
CA PRO A 148 -18.20 -2.55 -5.29
C PRO A 148 -19.43 -2.93 -4.46
N GLN A 149 -20.08 -1.94 -3.83
CA GLN A 149 -21.45 -2.09 -3.31
C GLN A 149 -22.43 -1.55 -4.36
N ASP A 150 -23.36 -2.41 -4.78
CA ASP A 150 -24.56 -2.04 -5.53
C ASP A 150 -25.64 -1.47 -4.58
N PHE A 151 -26.29 -0.40 -5.03
CA PHE A 151 -27.53 0.19 -4.47
C PHE A 151 -28.75 -0.32 -5.29
N PRO A 152 -30.02 0.06 -5.01
CA PRO A 152 -30.78 0.30 -3.77
C PRO A 152 -32.18 -0.40 -3.76
N SER A 153 -32.89 -0.50 -2.62
CA SER A 153 -34.39 -0.52 -2.57
C SER A 153 -34.90 -0.48 -1.11
N THR A 154 -35.56 0.59 -0.63
CA THR A 154 -37.00 0.98 -0.61
C THR A 154 -37.93 0.22 0.38
N ASN A 155 -38.44 0.97 1.38
CA ASN A 155 -39.63 0.80 2.27
C ASN A 155 -39.62 -0.30 3.37
N GLY A 156 -39.99 -0.09 4.65
CA GLY A 156 -40.50 1.06 5.42
C GLY A 156 -40.93 0.63 6.85
N ALA A 157 -40.97 1.60 7.80
CA ALA A 157 -41.55 1.61 9.18
C ALA A 157 -40.91 0.69 10.27
N PHE A 158 -40.55 1.09 11.50
CA PHE A 158 -41.18 1.99 12.50
C PHE A 158 -40.15 2.71 13.44
N SER A 159 -40.55 3.87 13.99
CA SER A 159 -39.86 4.80 14.94
C SER A 159 -39.75 4.28 16.41
N PRO A 160 -38.98 4.89 17.39
CA PRO A 160 -38.89 6.34 17.70
C PRO A 160 -37.58 6.97 18.26
N GLN A 161 -37.48 8.29 18.00
CA GLN A 161 -36.98 9.44 18.81
C GLN A 161 -35.62 9.38 19.56
N SER A 162 -34.68 10.30 19.25
CA SER A 162 -34.36 11.48 20.08
C SER A 162 -32.97 12.11 19.80
N THR A 163 -32.95 13.44 19.81
CA THR A 163 -31.83 14.38 20.01
C THR A 163 -30.71 14.50 18.97
N ARG A 164 -30.88 15.54 18.14
CA ARG A 164 -29.88 16.21 17.30
C ARG A 164 -29.02 17.12 18.17
N ALA A 165 -27.70 16.89 18.21
CA ALA A 165 -26.73 17.85 18.72
C ALA A 165 -25.84 18.32 17.57
N ALA A 166 -25.89 19.61 17.28
CA ALA A 166 -24.98 20.30 16.36
C ALA A 166 -23.79 20.86 17.15
N PRO A 167 -22.55 20.83 16.61
CA PRO A 167 -21.47 21.66 17.12
C PRO A 167 -21.38 23.02 16.40
N PRO A 168 -20.82 24.06 17.05
CA PRO A 168 -20.98 25.48 16.71
C PRO A 168 -20.00 26.01 15.64
N PRO A 169 -20.24 27.23 15.09
CA PRO A 169 -19.39 27.82 14.05
C PRO A 169 -18.13 28.49 14.62
N PHE A 170 -17.02 28.38 13.89
CA PHE A 170 -15.77 29.08 14.18
C PHE A 170 -15.75 30.47 13.50
N PRO A 171 -15.09 31.48 14.09
CA PRO A 171 -15.22 32.88 13.67
C PRO A 171 -14.36 33.24 12.45
N GLN A 172 -14.89 34.16 11.64
CA GLN A 172 -14.18 34.87 10.58
C GLN A 172 -13.07 35.75 11.17
N GLN A 173 -11.88 35.70 10.58
CA GLN A 173 -10.91 36.78 10.63
C GLN A 173 -10.42 37.10 9.21
N SER A 174 -10.89 38.26 8.73
CA SER A 174 -10.15 39.30 7.99
C SER A 174 -8.85 38.90 7.27
N GLY A 175 -8.97 38.80 5.94
CA GLY A 175 -8.25 39.62 4.95
C GLY A 175 -6.73 39.68 5.00
N LEU A 176 -6.09 39.04 4.01
CA LEU A 176 -5.07 39.68 3.17
C LEU A 176 -5.14 39.09 1.76
N SER A 177 -5.31 39.97 0.78
CA SER A 177 -5.30 39.71 -0.65
C SER A 177 -3.91 39.31 -1.12
N TYR A 178 -3.77 38.14 -1.75
CA TYR A 178 -2.66 37.87 -2.65
C TYR A 178 -3.22 37.51 -4.02
N GLN A 179 -3.06 38.45 -4.95
CA GLN A 179 -3.28 38.27 -6.37
C GLN A 179 -2.28 37.20 -6.86
N VAL A 180 -2.79 36.09 -7.37
CA VAL A 180 -1.97 35.07 -8.04
C VAL A 180 -1.66 35.59 -9.45
N ALA A 181 -0.39 35.89 -9.71
CA ALA A 181 0.08 36.19 -11.06
C ALA A 181 0.03 34.90 -11.91
N PRO A 182 -0.43 34.95 -13.18
CA PRO A 182 -0.45 33.77 -14.03
C PRO A 182 0.97 33.40 -14.46
N TYR A 183 1.39 32.16 -14.21
CA TYR A 183 2.60 31.60 -14.79
C TYR A 183 2.42 31.40 -16.31
N PRO A 184 3.42 31.73 -17.15
CA PRO A 184 3.39 31.37 -18.57
C PRO A 184 3.53 29.85 -18.74
N ALA A 185 2.74 29.27 -19.64
CA ALA A 185 2.78 27.85 -19.98
C ALA A 185 4.06 27.51 -20.76
N MET A 186 4.82 26.53 -20.28
CA MET A 186 5.94 25.94 -21.02
C MET A 186 5.41 24.89 -22.02
N PRO A 187 5.86 24.89 -23.29
CA PRO A 187 5.41 23.92 -24.27
C PRO A 187 6.02 22.54 -23.99
N PHE A 188 5.17 21.53 -23.82
CA PHE A 188 5.59 20.13 -23.83
C PHE A 188 5.89 19.69 -25.27
N PRO A 189 7.01 19.00 -25.55
CA PRO A 189 7.19 18.34 -26.83
C PRO A 189 6.36 17.05 -26.87
N SER A 190 5.50 16.94 -27.87
CA SER A 190 4.76 15.72 -28.21
C SER A 190 5.75 14.61 -28.58
N GLN A 191 5.74 13.51 -27.84
CA GLN A 191 6.38 12.26 -28.25
C GLN A 191 5.28 11.26 -28.61
N ASP A 192 5.13 11.01 -29.90
CA ASP A 192 4.37 9.88 -30.43
C ASP A 192 5.02 8.55 -30.00
N PRO A 193 4.26 7.55 -29.55
CA PRO A 193 4.79 6.20 -29.38
C PRO A 193 4.88 5.46 -30.73
N PRO A 194 5.93 4.66 -30.97
CA PRO A 194 6.07 3.90 -32.21
C PRO A 194 5.04 2.75 -32.27
N GLY A 195 4.48 2.56 -33.46
CA GLY A 195 3.34 1.70 -33.74
C GLY A 195 3.56 0.22 -33.43
N TYR A 196 2.55 -0.38 -32.81
CA TYR A 196 2.32 -1.82 -32.78
C TYR A 196 1.34 -2.19 -33.89
N PRO A 197 1.56 -3.26 -34.67
CA PRO A 197 0.63 -3.68 -35.71
C PRO A 197 -0.67 -4.23 -35.09
N SER A 198 -1.81 -3.65 -35.49
CA SER A 198 -3.14 -4.13 -35.16
C SER A 198 -3.37 -5.54 -35.72
N SER A 199 -3.75 -6.48 -34.86
CA SER A 199 -4.34 -7.76 -35.28
C SER A 199 -5.83 -7.57 -35.55
N PRO A 200 -6.40 -8.10 -36.64
CA PRO A 200 -7.81 -7.91 -36.96
C PRO A 200 -8.71 -8.67 -35.97
N TYR A 201 -9.60 -7.93 -35.33
CA TYR A 201 -10.65 -8.46 -34.46
C TYR A 201 -11.69 -9.23 -35.29
N ILE A 202 -11.82 -10.54 -35.06
CA ILE A 202 -12.89 -11.37 -35.61
C ILE A 202 -13.93 -11.56 -34.50
N PRO A 203 -15.20 -11.12 -34.66
CA PRO A 203 -16.24 -11.40 -33.67
C PRO A 203 -16.71 -12.85 -33.81
N GLN A 204 -16.57 -13.65 -32.75
CA GLN A 204 -17.22 -14.97 -32.63
C GLN A 204 -18.54 -14.81 -31.87
N PRO A 205 -19.69 -15.24 -32.42
CA PRO A 205 -20.96 -15.21 -31.71
C PRO A 205 -21.05 -16.40 -30.74
N TYR A 206 -21.26 -16.12 -29.46
CA TYR A 206 -21.54 -17.15 -28.45
C TYR A 206 -22.97 -17.72 -28.63
N PRO A 207 -23.18 -19.04 -28.52
CA PRO A 207 -24.52 -19.61 -28.44
C PRO A 207 -25.11 -19.45 -27.03
N GLN A 208 -26.36 -18.98 -26.95
CA GLN A 208 -27.14 -18.85 -25.71
C GLN A 208 -27.55 -20.24 -25.17
N ALA A 209 -27.36 -20.46 -23.86
CA ALA A 209 -27.86 -21.65 -23.16
C ALA A 209 -29.33 -21.45 -22.69
N PRO A 210 -30.18 -22.50 -22.63
CA PRO A 210 -31.58 -22.37 -22.26
C PRO A 210 -31.74 -22.21 -20.74
N GLN A 211 -32.59 -21.25 -20.34
CA GLN A 211 -33.02 -21.04 -18.95
C GLN A 211 -33.91 -22.21 -18.50
N GLN A 212 -33.49 -22.98 -17.49
CA GLN A 212 -34.36 -23.91 -16.78
C GLN A 212 -34.59 -23.42 -15.35
N HIS A 213 -35.87 -23.21 -15.02
CA HIS A 213 -36.36 -22.91 -13.68
C HIS A 213 -36.14 -24.09 -12.74
N PRO A 214 -35.96 -23.83 -11.43
CA PRO A 214 -36.46 -24.77 -10.43
C PRO A 214 -37.35 -24.11 -9.37
N THR A 215 -38.50 -24.74 -9.16
CA THR A 215 -39.40 -24.58 -8.03
C THR A 215 -38.92 -25.40 -6.81
N SER A 216 -39.00 -24.77 -5.61
CA SER A 216 -39.21 -25.36 -4.26
C SER A 216 -37.96 -25.78 -3.42
N PRO A 217 -38.05 -25.96 -2.07
CA PRO A 217 -37.82 -24.91 -1.07
C PRO A 217 -36.85 -25.25 0.10
N CYS A 218 -36.32 -24.19 0.72
CA CYS A 218 -35.80 -23.96 2.09
C CYS A 218 -35.48 -25.13 3.06
N LEU A 219 -34.24 -25.16 3.60
CA LEU A 219 -33.92 -25.55 4.99
C LEU A 219 -32.72 -24.70 5.54
N PRO A 220 -32.73 -24.26 6.82
CA PRO A 220 -31.68 -23.43 7.41
C PRO A 220 -30.50 -24.24 8.00
N PRO A 221 -29.29 -23.65 8.13
CA PRO A 221 -28.12 -24.34 8.66
C PRO A 221 -28.14 -24.45 10.19
N ARG A 222 -27.88 -25.66 10.69
CA ARG A 222 -27.73 -25.96 12.12
C ARG A 222 -26.28 -25.70 12.55
N THR A 223 -26.06 -24.73 13.41
CA THR A 223 -24.77 -24.43 14.05
C THR A 223 -24.44 -25.50 15.09
N GLY A 224 -23.23 -26.07 15.03
CA GLY A 224 -22.68 -26.86 16.12
C GLY A 224 -21.51 -27.73 15.70
N PHE A 225 -20.28 -27.30 15.97
CA PHE A 225 -19.15 -28.20 16.17
C PHE A 225 -18.34 -27.75 17.39
N ILE A 226 -18.29 -28.69 18.33
CA ILE A 226 -17.46 -28.74 19.53
C ILE A 226 -16.00 -28.98 19.11
N MET A 227 -15.08 -28.26 19.75
CA MET A 227 -13.64 -28.53 19.65
C MET A 227 -13.28 -29.82 20.41
N GLN A 228 -12.45 -30.65 19.80
CA GLN A 228 -11.44 -31.45 20.48
C GLN A 228 -10.07 -30.95 20.04
#